data_AF-A0A538PRD3-F1
#
_entry.id   AF-A0A538PRD3-F1
#
_cell.length_a   1.000
_cell.length_b   1.000
_cell.length_c   1.000
_cell.angle_alpha   90.00
_cell.angle_beta   90.00
_cell.angle_gamma   90.00
#
_symmetry.space_group_name_H-M   'P 1'
#
loop_
_entity.id
_entity.type
_entity.pdbx_description
1 polymer ?
#
loop_
_entity_poly.entity_id
_entity_poly.type
_entity_poly.pdbx_seq_one_letter_code
_entity_poly.pdbx_strand_id
1 'polypeptide(L)'
;MLRAVHSNRVESLLGALLDALPPADPFAPSTVVVGSQLIARWLVREIALARGIAAGLELVTFDAFVEATWAGDAAGRAARLGALDRAQVTAALASVLADDDVVRALPPVAAYLAAAPAPGDRAGPRRVQLAEQLAELVWSYALSRPDWMPALVIGQVPGELAGDGTARWQAALIGAALSRLGAAGEPGPGPGLRAPTPMLPWLRRRAGLATPVRDPVAVFGLSFLARAQLEALSDLSATTDVAVYVLDPCEELWDDVAGRRAAADAPALIDPLPLVLWGRPVRDTLSALVERTG
;
A
#
# COMPACT_ATOMS: atom_id res chain seq x y z
N MET A 1 -6.00 -1.98 20.15
CA MET A 1 -7.37 -1.55 19.75
C MET A 1 -7.29 -0.77 18.43
N LEU A 2 -8.27 -0.89 17.51
CA LEU A 2 -8.35 -0.02 16.32
C LEU A 2 -9.43 1.05 16.55
N ARG A 3 -9.05 2.32 16.41
CA ARG A 3 -9.95 3.48 16.51
C ARG A 3 -9.88 4.29 15.23
N ALA A 4 -11.03 4.76 14.74
CA ALA A 4 -11.10 5.71 13.64
C ALA A 4 -11.62 7.05 14.15
N VAL A 5 -11.00 8.15 13.71
CA VAL A 5 -11.33 9.53 14.04
C VAL A 5 -11.65 10.23 12.73
N HIS A 6 -12.89 10.68 12.60
CA HIS A 6 -13.44 11.25 11.37
C HIS A 6 -13.70 12.73 11.54
N SER A 7 -13.42 13.53 10.50
CA SER A 7 -13.83 14.93 10.45
C SER A 7 -13.81 15.44 9.02
N ASN A 8 -14.65 16.43 8.72
CA ASN A 8 -14.62 17.14 7.45
C ASN A 8 -13.51 18.20 7.35
N ARG A 9 -12.73 18.41 8.43
CA ARG A 9 -11.65 19.39 8.50
C ARG A 9 -10.36 18.77 9.03
N VAL A 10 -9.26 19.01 8.31
CA VAL A 10 -7.94 18.49 8.71
C VAL A 10 -7.48 19.12 10.02
N GLU A 11 -7.86 20.38 10.27
CA GLU A 11 -7.54 21.12 11.50
C GLU A 11 -8.17 20.47 12.74
N SER A 12 -9.40 19.96 12.61
CA SER A 12 -10.07 19.21 13.68
C SER A 12 -9.37 17.88 13.95
N LEU A 13 -8.98 17.17 12.88
CA LEU A 13 -8.19 15.94 13.01
C LEU A 13 -6.83 16.21 13.67
N LEU A 14 -6.18 17.32 13.32
CA LEU A 14 -4.94 17.75 13.96
C LEU A 14 -5.15 18.03 15.44
N GLY A 15 -6.22 18.73 15.82
CA GLY A 15 -6.59 18.93 17.22
C GLY A 15 -6.71 17.60 17.97
N ALA A 16 -7.47 16.65 17.41
CA ALA A 16 -7.64 15.32 18.00
C ALA A 16 -6.33 14.50 18.02
N LEU A 17 -5.42 14.70 17.07
CA LEU A 17 -4.09 14.10 17.09
C LEU A 17 -3.24 14.71 18.21
N LEU A 18 -3.27 16.04 18.35
CA LEU A 18 -2.57 16.74 19.42
C LEU A 18 -3.10 16.29 20.78
N ASP A 19 -4.41 16.19 21.00
CA ASP A 19 -4.96 15.74 22.27
C ASP A 19 -4.56 14.29 22.63
N ALA A 20 -4.29 13.46 21.62
CA ALA A 20 -3.77 12.11 21.79
C ALA A 20 -2.25 12.04 22.02
N LEU A 21 -1.52 13.15 21.80
CA LEU A 21 -0.07 13.28 22.03
C LEU A 21 0.19 14.15 23.27
N PRO A 22 1.15 13.85 24.15
CA PRO A 22 2.25 12.89 24.00
C PRO A 22 1.94 11.52 24.64
N PRO A 23 2.77 10.48 24.36
CA PRO A 23 2.74 9.23 25.12
C PRO A 23 2.98 9.48 26.62
N ALA A 24 2.73 8.45 27.42
CA ALA A 24 2.96 8.49 28.87
C ALA A 24 4.42 8.82 29.26
N ASP A 25 5.39 8.52 28.37
CA ASP A 25 6.81 8.88 28.52
C ASP A 25 7.16 10.11 27.65
N PRO A 26 7.61 11.23 28.23
CA PRO A 26 7.96 12.45 27.49
C PRO A 26 9.19 12.31 26.57
N PHE A 27 9.98 11.25 26.68
CA PHE A 27 11.14 11.00 25.82
C PHE A 27 10.92 9.92 24.76
N ALA A 28 9.82 9.15 24.86
CA ALA A 28 9.48 8.16 23.86
C ALA A 28 8.99 8.84 22.57
N PRO A 29 9.57 8.52 21.39
CA PRO A 29 9.11 9.10 20.15
C PRO A 29 7.69 8.64 19.82
N SER A 30 6.85 9.55 19.35
CA SER A 30 5.50 9.22 18.89
C SER A 30 5.51 8.91 17.40
N THR A 31 5.20 7.66 17.02
CA THR A 31 5.10 7.28 15.61
C THR A 31 3.78 7.76 15.01
N VAL A 32 3.88 8.58 13.96
CA VAL A 32 2.74 8.97 13.12
C VAL A 32 3.00 8.53 11.68
N VAL A 33 2.18 7.60 11.21
CA VAL A 33 2.19 7.13 9.82
C VAL A 33 1.46 8.17 8.96
N VAL A 34 2.15 8.72 7.97
CA VAL A 34 1.62 9.77 7.09
C VAL A 34 1.40 9.27 5.67
N GLY A 35 0.43 9.89 4.98
CA GLY A 35 0.17 9.58 3.57
C GLY A 35 1.27 10.05 2.61
N SER A 36 2.05 11.06 2.99
CA SER A 36 3.18 11.55 2.18
C SER A 36 4.17 12.38 2.99
N GLN A 37 5.35 12.60 2.43
CA GLN A 37 6.35 13.51 3.00
C GLN A 37 5.86 14.96 3.10
N LEU A 38 4.93 15.37 2.24
CA LEU A 38 4.30 16.70 2.34
C LEU A 38 3.45 16.81 3.60
N ILE A 39 2.65 15.78 3.92
CA ILE A 39 1.86 15.73 5.15
C ILE A 39 2.77 15.68 6.39
N ALA A 40 3.88 14.93 6.36
CA ALA A 40 4.85 14.95 7.46
C ALA A 40 5.38 16.38 7.72
N ARG A 41 5.83 17.07 6.67
CA ARG A 41 6.33 18.45 6.80
C ARG A 41 5.25 19.42 7.28
N TRP A 42 4.01 19.24 6.81
CA TRP A 42 2.87 20.02 7.26
C TRP A 42 2.59 19.79 8.76
N LEU A 43 2.56 18.53 9.21
CA LEU A 43 2.38 18.19 10.63
C LEU A 43 3.46 18.82 11.51
N VAL A 44 4.74 18.73 11.15
CA VAL A 44 5.83 19.38 11.92
C VAL A 44 5.55 20.87 12.07
N ARG A 45 5.19 21.55 10.99
CA ARG A 45 4.89 22.99 11.01
C ARG A 45 3.69 23.29 11.91
N GLU A 46 2.58 22.60 11.74
CA GLU A 46 1.35 22.91 12.49
C GLU A 46 1.48 22.56 13.98
N ILE A 47 2.15 21.46 14.31
CA ILE A 47 2.43 21.10 15.72
C ILE A 47 3.33 22.17 16.35
N ALA A 48 4.36 22.65 15.64
CA ALA A 48 5.22 23.72 16.14
C ALA A 48 4.47 25.05 16.31
N LEU A 49 3.54 25.38 15.42
CA LEU A 49 2.68 26.57 15.57
C LEU A 49 1.73 26.44 16.76
N ALA A 50 1.17 25.26 17.01
CA ALA A 50 0.23 25.01 18.10
C ALA A 50 0.90 24.88 19.48
N ARG A 51 2.09 24.25 19.56
CA ARG A 51 2.77 23.92 20.83
C ARG A 51 4.07 24.70 21.06
N GLY A 52 4.49 25.54 20.12
CA GLY A 52 5.78 26.25 20.15
C GLY A 52 6.98 25.41 19.69
N ILE A 53 6.88 24.08 19.71
CA ILE A 53 7.91 23.15 19.23
C ILE A 53 7.28 21.85 18.73
N ALA A 54 7.89 21.25 17.69
CA ALA A 54 7.62 19.89 17.25
C ALA A 54 8.90 19.07 17.37
N ALA A 55 8.95 18.16 18.34
CA ALA A 55 10.09 17.30 18.63
C ALA A 55 9.60 15.94 19.16
N GLY A 56 10.46 14.91 19.12
CA GLY A 56 10.09 13.56 19.57
C GLY A 56 9.02 12.90 18.71
N LEU A 57 8.92 13.27 17.42
CA LEU A 57 7.97 12.69 16.47
C LEU A 57 8.72 11.82 15.47
N GLU A 58 8.24 10.60 15.27
CA GLU A 58 8.65 9.73 14.17
C GLU A 58 7.57 9.78 13.08
N LEU A 59 7.77 10.64 12.08
CA LEU A 59 6.84 10.78 10.95
C LEU A 59 7.31 9.92 9.78
N VAL A 60 6.59 8.84 9.48
CA VAL A 60 7.00 7.83 8.49
C VAL A 60 5.92 7.59 7.46
N THR A 61 6.31 7.30 6.21
CA THR A 61 5.34 6.85 5.20
C THR A 61 4.84 5.44 5.52
N PHE A 62 3.70 5.07 4.94
CA PHE A 62 3.13 3.74 5.18
C PHE A 62 4.08 2.59 4.81
N ASP A 63 4.79 2.67 3.68
CA ASP A 63 5.74 1.63 3.28
C ASP A 63 6.91 1.52 4.27
N ALA A 64 7.49 2.65 4.71
CA ALA A 64 8.56 2.66 5.71
C ALA A 64 8.09 2.10 7.06
N PHE A 65 6.85 2.42 7.46
CA PHE A 65 6.22 1.87 8.65
C PHE A 65 6.02 0.35 8.54
N VAL A 66 5.56 -0.13 7.39
CA VAL A 66 5.36 -1.56 7.15
C VAL A 66 6.68 -2.31 7.19
N GLU A 67 7.72 -1.78 6.56
CA GLU A 67 9.05 -2.35 6.63
C GLU A 67 9.58 -2.39 8.08
N ALA A 68 9.55 -1.27 8.80
CA ALA A 68 10.06 -1.22 10.17
C ALA A 68 9.30 -2.13 11.15
N THR A 69 8.01 -2.39 10.89
CA THR A 69 7.14 -3.16 11.80
C THR A 69 7.10 -4.64 11.47
N TRP A 70 7.11 -5.02 10.18
CA TRP A 70 6.94 -6.42 9.75
C TRP A 70 8.20 -7.05 9.12
N ALA A 71 9.21 -6.26 8.74
CA ALA A 71 10.49 -6.82 8.28
C ALA A 71 11.31 -7.32 9.47
N GLY A 72 12.04 -8.42 9.26
CA GLY A 72 12.96 -8.96 10.25
C GLY A 72 12.32 -9.69 11.45
N ASP A 73 13.17 -9.91 12.45
CA ASP A 73 12.97 -10.86 13.54
C ASP A 73 13.15 -10.17 14.89
N ALA A 74 12.07 -9.55 15.39
CA ALA A 74 12.07 -8.97 16.74
C ALA A 74 12.26 -10.03 17.85
N ALA A 75 12.22 -11.34 17.54
CA ALA A 75 12.18 -12.43 18.51
C ALA A 75 13.36 -13.43 18.41
N GLY A 76 14.36 -13.16 17.56
CA GLY A 76 15.54 -14.02 17.36
C GLY A 76 15.27 -15.44 16.85
N ARG A 77 14.04 -15.75 16.42
CA ARG A 77 13.58 -17.13 16.14
C ARG A 77 12.72 -17.31 14.88
N ALA A 78 12.47 -16.25 14.09
CA ALA A 78 11.60 -16.34 12.90
C ALA A 78 12.35 -16.05 11.60
N ALA A 79 11.91 -16.71 10.52
CA ALA A 79 12.40 -16.47 9.17
C ALA A 79 12.40 -14.97 8.85
N ARG A 80 13.56 -14.46 8.41
CA ARG A 80 13.69 -13.06 8.03
C ARG A 80 12.82 -12.81 6.80
N LEU A 81 11.87 -11.89 6.89
CA LEU A 81 11.20 -11.33 5.71
C LEU A 81 11.98 -10.08 5.29
N GLY A 82 12.38 -10.03 4.03
CA GLY A 82 13.05 -8.86 3.46
C GLY A 82 12.07 -7.98 2.68
N ALA A 83 12.11 -6.68 2.92
CA ALA A 83 11.39 -5.73 2.10
C ALA A 83 12.05 -5.58 0.72
N LEU A 84 11.21 -5.43 -0.30
CA LEU A 84 11.58 -4.96 -1.63
C LEU A 84 10.94 -3.61 -1.83
N ASP A 85 11.75 -2.57 -2.02
CA ASP A 85 11.26 -1.27 -2.42
C ASP A 85 10.89 -1.25 -3.93
N ARG A 86 10.18 -0.19 -4.34
CA ARG A 86 9.73 -0.07 -5.73
C ARG A 86 10.90 0.07 -6.71
N ALA A 87 11.99 0.72 -6.33
CA ALA A 87 13.15 0.91 -7.20
C ALA A 87 13.87 -0.42 -7.46
N GLN A 88 13.96 -1.30 -6.46
CA GLN A 88 14.48 -2.65 -6.61
C GLN A 88 13.61 -3.48 -7.57
N VAL A 89 12.28 -3.39 -7.46
CA VAL A 89 11.35 -4.06 -8.37
C VAL A 89 11.50 -3.51 -9.81
N THR A 90 11.56 -2.19 -9.98
CA THR A 90 11.81 -1.55 -11.29
C THR A 90 13.13 -2.00 -11.89
N ALA A 91 14.23 -2.02 -11.12
CA ALA A 91 15.54 -2.45 -11.59
C ALA A 91 15.54 -3.93 -12.02
N ALA A 92 14.86 -4.80 -11.25
CA ALA A 92 14.71 -6.20 -11.61
C ALA A 92 13.89 -6.39 -12.88
N LEU A 93 12.78 -5.65 -13.04
CA LEU A 93 11.98 -5.65 -14.26
C LEU A 93 12.76 -5.14 -15.46
N ALA A 94 13.53 -4.06 -15.32
CA ALA A 94 14.41 -3.56 -16.38
C ALA A 94 15.48 -4.59 -16.77
N SER A 95 16.03 -5.30 -15.79
CA SER A 95 16.98 -6.39 -16.01
C SER A 95 16.34 -7.59 -16.73
N VAL A 96 15.11 -7.97 -16.39
CA VAL A 96 14.36 -9.03 -17.10
C VAL A 96 14.03 -8.58 -18.51
N LEU A 97 13.58 -7.33 -18.66
CA LEU A 97 13.29 -6.75 -19.96
C LEU A 97 14.53 -6.58 -20.81
N ALA A 98 15.75 -6.56 -20.28
CA ALA A 98 16.99 -6.53 -21.06
C ALA A 98 17.41 -7.91 -21.60
N ASP A 99 16.76 -8.98 -21.15
CA ASP A 99 17.00 -10.35 -21.59
C ASP A 99 16.20 -10.64 -22.86
N ASP A 100 16.88 -10.69 -24.01
CA ASP A 100 16.23 -10.86 -25.31
C ASP A 100 15.58 -12.23 -25.49
N ASP A 101 16.01 -13.27 -24.75
CA ASP A 101 15.37 -14.58 -24.81
C ASP A 101 14.03 -14.56 -24.07
N VAL A 102 13.96 -13.90 -22.91
CA VAL A 102 12.70 -13.66 -22.19
C VAL A 102 11.73 -12.83 -23.03
N VAL A 103 12.22 -11.73 -23.62
CA VAL A 103 11.39 -10.85 -24.45
C VAL A 103 10.85 -11.57 -25.69
N ARG A 104 11.68 -12.39 -26.37
CA ARG A 104 11.27 -13.13 -27.57
C ARG A 104 10.17 -14.15 -27.28
N ALA A 105 10.13 -14.70 -26.08
CA ALA A 105 9.05 -15.58 -25.62
C ALA A 105 7.71 -14.85 -25.38
N LEU A 106 7.70 -13.52 -25.41
CA LEU A 106 6.53 -12.66 -25.13
C LEU A 106 6.23 -11.76 -26.33
N PRO A 107 5.51 -12.25 -27.36
CA PRO A 107 5.31 -11.52 -28.62
C PRO A 107 4.77 -10.08 -28.48
N PRO A 108 3.79 -9.78 -27.60
CA PRO A 108 3.31 -8.41 -27.42
C PRO A 108 4.40 -7.45 -26.91
N VAL A 109 5.26 -7.93 -26.00
CA VAL A 109 6.35 -7.15 -25.41
C VAL A 109 7.46 -6.94 -26.45
N ALA A 110 7.83 -7.99 -27.19
CA ALA A 110 8.80 -7.91 -28.28
C ALA A 110 8.37 -6.90 -29.35
N ALA A 111 7.09 -6.95 -29.76
CA ALA A 111 6.53 -6.01 -30.73
C ALA A 111 6.60 -4.55 -30.24
N TYR A 112 6.24 -4.30 -28.98
CA TYR A 112 6.33 -2.96 -28.39
C TYR A 112 7.77 -2.43 -28.35
N LEU A 113 8.73 -3.27 -27.96
CA LEU A 113 10.14 -2.86 -27.88
C LEU A 113 10.79 -2.64 -29.26
N ALA A 114 10.31 -3.34 -30.29
CA ALA A 114 10.80 -3.20 -31.66
C ALA A 114 10.19 -2.02 -32.44
N ALA A 115 9.04 -1.49 -32.00
CA ALA A 115 8.28 -0.45 -32.72
C ALA A 115 8.91 0.95 -32.63
N ALA A 116 10.16 1.14 -33.07
CA ALA A 116 10.82 2.45 -33.10
C ALA A 116 10.02 3.46 -33.96
N PRO A 117 9.63 4.65 -33.47
CA PRO A 117 8.79 5.61 -34.18
C PRO A 117 9.62 6.63 -34.96
N ALA A 118 10.95 6.69 -34.77
CA ALA A 118 11.85 7.62 -35.44
C ALA A 118 13.25 7.01 -35.64
N PRO A 119 13.98 7.41 -36.71
CA PRO A 119 15.38 7.06 -36.88
C PRO A 119 16.21 7.53 -35.68
N GLY A 120 16.88 6.60 -34.99
CA GLY A 120 17.67 6.87 -33.78
C GLY A 120 16.97 6.53 -32.46
N ASP A 121 15.69 6.17 -32.48
CA ASP A 121 15.03 5.62 -31.28
C ASP A 121 15.62 4.25 -30.93
N ARG A 122 15.90 4.03 -29.64
CA ARG A 122 16.51 2.82 -29.10
C ARG A 122 15.49 2.11 -28.22
N ALA A 123 15.54 0.79 -28.15
CA ALA A 123 14.71 0.03 -27.21
C ALA A 123 14.99 0.39 -25.73
N GLY A 124 16.15 0.98 -25.41
CA GLY A 124 16.59 1.30 -24.05
C GLY A 124 15.56 2.09 -23.23
N PRO A 125 15.17 3.32 -23.63
CA PRO A 125 14.16 4.11 -22.93
C PRO A 125 12.83 3.37 -22.72
N ARG A 126 12.36 2.60 -23.71
CA ARG A 126 11.11 1.82 -23.61
C ARG A 126 11.19 0.69 -22.61
N ARG A 127 12.34 0.00 -22.53
CA ARG A 127 12.57 -1.05 -21.52
C ARG A 127 12.45 -0.46 -20.11
N VAL A 128 13.02 0.73 -19.88
CA VAL A 128 12.94 1.43 -18.59
C VAL A 128 11.51 1.89 -18.29
N GLN A 129 10.85 2.56 -19.23
CA GLN A 129 9.47 3.03 -19.05
C GLN A 129 8.50 1.87 -18.77
N LEU A 130 8.62 0.77 -19.51
CA LEU A 130 7.80 -0.42 -19.28
C LEU A 130 8.10 -1.04 -17.90
N ALA A 131 9.37 -1.08 -17.47
CA ALA A 131 9.74 -1.54 -16.15
C ALA A 131 9.11 -0.68 -15.04
N GLU A 132 9.12 0.65 -15.18
CA GLU A 132 8.48 1.58 -14.24
C GLU A 132 6.97 1.35 -14.15
N GLN A 133 6.29 1.25 -15.30
CA GLN A 133 4.85 0.99 -15.33
C GLN A 133 4.49 -0.37 -14.71
N LEU A 134 5.28 -1.41 -14.97
CA LEU A 134 5.08 -2.72 -14.36
C LEU A 134 5.36 -2.71 -12.86
N ALA A 135 6.35 -1.94 -12.39
CA ALA A 135 6.63 -1.81 -10.95
C ALA A 135 5.49 -1.09 -10.21
N GLU A 136 4.92 -0.03 -10.80
CA GLU A 136 3.71 0.63 -10.28
C GLU A 136 2.52 -0.33 -10.26
N LEU A 137 2.38 -1.19 -11.28
CA LEU A 137 1.34 -2.20 -11.33
C LEU A 137 1.52 -3.26 -10.22
N VAL A 138 2.75 -3.73 -10.00
CA VAL A 138 3.09 -4.63 -8.88
C VAL A 138 2.72 -4.00 -7.55
N TRP A 139 3.04 -2.72 -7.34
CA TRP A 139 2.68 -2.00 -6.10
C TRP A 139 1.17 -1.89 -5.93
N SER A 140 0.47 -1.55 -7.01
CA SER A 140 -0.99 -1.45 -7.05
C SER A 140 -1.65 -2.78 -6.71
N TYR A 141 -1.16 -3.90 -7.26
CA TYR A 141 -1.64 -5.24 -6.93
C TYR A 141 -1.30 -5.63 -5.49
N ALA A 142 -0.09 -5.38 -5.02
CA ALA A 142 0.29 -5.65 -3.62
C ALA A 142 -0.61 -4.92 -2.62
N LEU A 143 -1.05 -3.69 -2.94
CA LEU A 143 -1.93 -2.88 -2.10
C LEU A 143 -3.41 -3.25 -2.21
N SER A 144 -3.92 -3.51 -3.42
CA SER A 144 -5.36 -3.69 -3.69
C SER A 144 -5.80 -5.14 -3.82
N ARG A 145 -4.95 -6.00 -4.39
CA ARG A 145 -5.18 -7.42 -4.69
C ARG A 145 -4.07 -8.29 -4.09
N PRO A 146 -3.87 -8.25 -2.76
CA PRO A 146 -2.85 -9.06 -2.10
C PRO A 146 -2.99 -10.56 -2.38
N ASP A 147 -4.22 -11.01 -2.68
CA ASP A 147 -4.57 -12.37 -3.06
C ASP A 147 -4.05 -12.82 -4.44
N TRP A 148 -3.74 -11.88 -5.34
CA TRP A 148 -3.16 -12.18 -6.67
C TRP A 148 -1.65 -12.43 -6.62
N MET A 149 -0.98 -11.81 -5.65
CA MET A 149 0.47 -11.78 -5.56
C MET A 149 1.12 -13.17 -5.46
N PRO A 150 0.56 -14.17 -4.77
CA PRO A 150 1.13 -15.53 -4.76
C PRO A 150 1.26 -16.16 -6.15
N ALA A 151 0.29 -15.94 -7.04
CA ALA A 151 0.37 -16.41 -8.42
C ALA A 151 1.40 -15.60 -9.22
N LEU A 152 1.37 -14.27 -9.10
CA LEU A 152 2.26 -13.37 -9.82
C LEU A 152 3.73 -13.59 -9.47
N VAL A 153 4.06 -13.86 -8.21
CA VAL A 153 5.45 -14.12 -7.74
C VAL A 153 6.09 -15.31 -8.46
N ILE A 154 5.30 -16.34 -8.79
CA ILE A 154 5.77 -17.53 -9.51
C ILE A 154 5.50 -17.47 -11.03
N GLY A 155 5.12 -16.30 -11.54
CA GLY A 155 4.89 -16.09 -12.96
C GLY A 155 3.56 -16.64 -13.49
N GLN A 156 2.61 -16.95 -12.61
CA GLN A 156 1.30 -17.47 -12.96
C GLN A 156 0.23 -16.35 -12.99
N VAL A 157 -0.74 -16.51 -13.89
CA VAL A 157 -1.88 -15.59 -13.99
C VAL A 157 -2.85 -15.85 -12.84
N PRO A 158 -3.26 -14.82 -12.08
CA PRO A 158 -4.32 -14.94 -11.10
C PRO A 158 -5.61 -15.48 -11.73
N GLY A 159 -6.36 -16.33 -11.01
CA GLY A 159 -7.53 -17.03 -11.57
C GLY A 159 -8.61 -16.10 -12.15
N GLU A 160 -8.78 -14.91 -11.57
CA GLU A 160 -9.74 -13.90 -12.06
C GLU A 160 -9.35 -13.25 -13.39
N LEU A 161 -8.07 -13.33 -13.76
CA LEU A 161 -7.54 -12.85 -15.04
C LEU A 161 -7.31 -14.01 -16.02
N ALA A 162 -7.86 -15.20 -15.73
CA ALA A 162 -7.74 -16.34 -16.61
C ALA A 162 -8.33 -16.02 -17.99
N GLY A 163 -7.53 -16.26 -19.04
CA GLY A 163 -7.91 -15.96 -20.42
C GLY A 163 -7.52 -14.57 -20.92
N ASP A 164 -7.08 -13.65 -20.05
CA ASP A 164 -6.54 -12.37 -20.50
C ASP A 164 -5.12 -12.54 -21.08
N GLY A 165 -4.96 -12.20 -22.36
CA GLY A 165 -3.67 -12.20 -23.05
C GLY A 165 -2.65 -11.25 -22.42
N THR A 166 -3.11 -10.15 -21.83
CA THR A 166 -2.28 -9.14 -21.17
C THR A 166 -1.73 -9.66 -19.86
N ALA A 167 -2.59 -10.28 -19.05
CA ALA A 167 -2.20 -10.84 -17.76
C ALA A 167 -1.11 -11.92 -17.88
N ARG A 168 -1.09 -12.69 -18.98
CA ARG A 168 -0.05 -13.71 -19.23
C ARG A 168 1.36 -13.15 -19.29
N TRP A 169 1.60 -12.12 -20.11
CA TRP A 169 2.94 -11.57 -20.24
C TRP A 169 3.32 -10.72 -19.01
N GLN A 170 2.35 -10.07 -18.37
CA GLN A 170 2.58 -9.34 -17.12
C GLN A 170 3.04 -10.29 -16.01
N ALA A 171 2.29 -11.38 -15.79
CA ALA A 171 2.65 -12.39 -14.79
C ALA A 171 4.04 -12.96 -15.07
N ALA A 172 4.35 -13.33 -16.32
CA ALA A 172 5.66 -13.87 -16.68
C ALA A 172 6.81 -12.91 -16.34
N LEU A 173 6.70 -11.62 -16.70
CA LEU A 173 7.74 -10.62 -16.39
C LEU A 173 7.85 -10.35 -14.89
N ILE A 174 6.72 -10.20 -14.20
CA ILE A 174 6.67 -9.94 -12.76
C ILE A 174 7.29 -11.11 -11.99
N GLY A 175 6.89 -12.34 -12.30
CA GLY A 175 7.41 -13.54 -11.65
C GLY A 175 8.91 -13.71 -11.88
N ALA A 176 9.38 -13.49 -13.10
CA ALA A 176 10.81 -13.52 -13.41
C ALA A 176 11.59 -12.46 -12.61
N ALA A 177 11.07 -11.23 -12.51
CA ALA A 177 11.73 -10.14 -11.79
C ALA A 177 11.76 -10.40 -10.27
N LEU A 178 10.63 -10.79 -9.68
CA LEU A 178 10.52 -11.09 -8.26
C LEU A 178 11.34 -12.33 -7.88
N SER A 179 11.42 -13.34 -8.76
CA SER A 179 12.31 -14.50 -8.57
C SER A 179 13.79 -14.08 -8.52
N ARG A 180 14.24 -13.17 -9.40
CA ARG A 180 15.62 -12.62 -9.34
C ARG A 180 15.92 -11.88 -8.05
N LEU A 181 14.88 -11.33 -7.39
CA LEU A 181 14.99 -10.64 -6.10
C LEU A 181 14.86 -11.58 -4.88
N GLY A 182 14.71 -12.90 -5.09
CA GLY A 182 14.56 -13.88 -4.01
C GLY A 182 13.15 -13.99 -3.43
N ALA A 183 12.13 -13.51 -4.14
CA ALA A 183 10.74 -13.58 -3.68
C ALA A 183 10.05 -14.94 -3.89
N ALA A 184 10.68 -15.84 -4.64
CA ALA A 184 10.20 -17.21 -4.85
C ALA A 184 10.80 -18.23 -3.87
N GLY A 185 11.62 -17.79 -2.90
CA GLY A 185 12.27 -18.67 -1.92
C GLY A 185 11.37 -19.06 -0.74
N GLU A 186 11.76 -20.11 0.00
CA GLU A 186 11.11 -20.48 1.25
C GLU A 186 11.63 -19.64 2.44
N PRO A 187 10.81 -19.37 3.47
CA PRO A 187 11.27 -18.72 4.70
C PRO A 187 12.28 -19.64 5.42
N GLY A 188 13.54 -19.24 5.52
CA GLY A 188 14.60 -20.07 6.14
C GLY A 188 15.80 -19.27 6.67
N PRO A 189 16.76 -19.95 7.34
CA PRO A 189 17.98 -19.33 7.85
C PRO A 189 18.94 -19.01 6.69
N GLY A 190 18.72 -17.85 6.06
CA GLY A 190 19.44 -17.32 4.90
C GLY A 190 18.99 -15.87 4.65
N PRO A 191 19.18 -15.29 3.44
CA PRO A 191 18.74 -13.92 3.13
C PRO A 191 17.22 -13.70 3.25
N GLY A 192 16.44 -14.74 3.58
CA GLY A 192 15.03 -14.62 3.89
C GLY A 192 14.14 -14.52 2.65
N LEU A 193 12.87 -14.86 2.79
CA LEU A 193 11.88 -14.61 1.73
C LEU A 193 11.72 -13.09 1.59
N ARG A 194 11.96 -12.56 0.39
CA ARG A 194 11.80 -11.12 0.09
C ARG A 194 10.47 -10.86 -0.60
N ALA A 195 9.85 -9.72 -0.37
CA ALA A 195 8.61 -9.36 -1.05
C ALA A 195 8.42 -7.85 -1.15
N PRO A 196 7.61 -7.36 -2.11
CA PRO A 196 7.19 -5.96 -2.14
C PRO A 196 6.69 -5.54 -0.76
N THR A 197 7.14 -4.40 -0.25
CA THR A 197 6.88 -3.97 1.14
C THR A 197 5.41 -4.08 1.58
N PRO A 198 4.39 -3.70 0.78
CA PRO A 198 2.99 -3.84 1.17
C PRO A 198 2.55 -5.28 1.48
N MET A 199 3.32 -6.29 1.04
CA MET A 199 3.02 -7.70 1.24
C MET A 199 3.52 -8.29 2.54
N LEU A 200 4.43 -7.62 3.25
CA LEU A 200 5.04 -8.16 4.46
C LEU A 200 4.01 -8.56 5.53
N PRO A 201 2.97 -7.76 5.84
CA PRO A 201 1.96 -8.14 6.83
C PRO A 201 1.20 -9.39 6.43
N TRP A 202 0.80 -9.48 5.16
CA TRP A 202 0.08 -10.63 4.63
C TRP A 202 0.93 -11.91 4.65
N LEU A 203 2.20 -11.82 4.23
CA LEU A 203 3.13 -12.95 4.22
C LEU A 203 3.42 -13.45 5.64
N ARG A 204 3.63 -12.52 6.57
CA ARG A 204 3.88 -12.83 7.98
C ARG A 204 2.71 -13.62 8.58
N ARG A 205 1.47 -13.17 8.36
CA ARG A 205 0.26 -13.89 8.80
C ARG A 205 0.15 -15.27 8.16
N ARG A 206 0.40 -15.39 6.85
CA ARG A 206 0.35 -16.68 6.14
C ARG A 206 1.42 -17.65 6.62
N ALA A 207 2.57 -17.15 7.06
CA ALA A 207 3.63 -17.94 7.68
C ALA A 207 3.33 -18.32 9.15
N GLY A 208 2.17 -17.92 9.70
CA GLY A 208 1.79 -18.21 11.09
C GLY A 208 2.65 -17.47 12.13
N LEU A 209 3.34 -16.40 11.73
CA LEU A 209 4.19 -15.61 12.61
C LEU A 209 3.33 -14.65 13.44
N ALA A 210 3.70 -14.47 14.71
CA ALA A 210 2.99 -13.57 15.61
C ALA A 210 2.98 -12.12 15.10
N THR A 211 1.85 -11.45 15.30
CA THR A 211 1.68 -10.01 15.07
C THR A 211 2.72 -9.23 15.86
N PRO A 212 3.43 -8.26 15.24
CA PRO A 212 4.39 -7.41 15.95
C PRO A 212 3.74 -6.61 17.08
N VAL A 213 4.55 -6.19 18.05
CA VAL A 213 4.13 -5.25 19.11
C VAL A 213 4.88 -3.94 18.90
N ARG A 214 4.15 -2.83 18.97
CA ARG A 214 4.65 -1.45 18.85
C ARG A 214 4.02 -0.56 19.92
N ASP A 215 4.63 0.59 20.15
CA ASP A 215 3.98 1.71 20.85
C ASP A 215 2.74 2.19 20.08
N PRO A 216 1.80 2.92 20.71
CA PRO A 216 0.60 3.42 20.04
C PRO A 216 0.92 4.17 18.74
N VAL A 217 0.18 3.86 17.68
CA VAL A 217 0.41 4.39 16.33
C VAL A 217 -0.75 5.25 15.90
N ALA A 218 -0.45 6.49 15.47
CA ALA A 218 -1.40 7.34 14.78
C ALA A 218 -1.19 7.24 13.25
N VAL A 219 -2.27 7.22 12.48
CA VAL A 219 -2.24 7.25 11.01
C VAL A 219 -2.96 8.52 10.57
N PHE A 220 -2.27 9.40 9.82
CA PHE A 220 -2.76 10.74 9.52
C PHE A 220 -2.58 11.14 8.05
N GLY A 221 -3.60 11.80 7.49
CA GLY A 221 -3.51 12.43 6.17
C GLY A 221 -3.46 11.44 5.01
N LEU A 222 -4.13 10.30 5.17
CA LEU A 222 -4.47 9.39 4.07
C LEU A 222 -5.91 9.67 3.65
N SER A 223 -6.13 9.93 2.36
CA SER A 223 -7.49 10.15 1.83
C SER A 223 -8.30 8.87 1.79
N PHE A 224 -7.64 7.73 1.60
CA PHE A 224 -8.23 6.40 1.65
C PHE A 224 -7.13 5.39 2.02
N LEU A 225 -7.53 4.20 2.45
CA LEU A 225 -6.62 3.10 2.77
C LEU A 225 -6.85 1.96 1.80
N ALA A 226 -5.78 1.48 1.19
CA ALA A 226 -5.84 0.28 0.37
C ALA A 226 -6.13 -0.96 1.23
N ARG A 227 -6.62 -2.03 0.60
CA ARG A 227 -6.97 -3.28 1.28
C ARG A 227 -5.82 -3.81 2.15
N ALA A 228 -4.60 -3.88 1.61
CA ALA A 228 -3.43 -4.36 2.35
C ALA A 228 -3.10 -3.47 3.56
N GLN A 229 -3.30 -2.15 3.44
CA GLN A 229 -3.06 -1.20 4.53
C GLN A 229 -4.07 -1.39 5.66
N LEU A 230 -5.37 -1.48 5.32
CA LEU A 230 -6.43 -1.79 6.28
C LEU A 230 -6.16 -3.11 6.99
N GLU A 231 -5.85 -4.17 6.23
CA GLU A 231 -5.51 -5.49 6.80
C GLU A 231 -4.27 -5.44 7.71
N ALA A 232 -3.25 -4.65 7.38
CA ALA A 232 -2.05 -4.48 8.20
C ALA A 232 -2.36 -3.76 9.53
N LEU A 233 -3.12 -2.65 9.47
CA LEU A 233 -3.51 -1.91 10.67
C LEU A 233 -4.44 -2.73 11.58
N SER A 234 -5.37 -3.49 10.99
CA SER A 234 -6.24 -4.38 11.76
C SER A 234 -5.47 -5.51 12.45
N ASP A 235 -4.52 -6.14 11.74
CA ASP A 235 -3.61 -7.12 12.33
C ASP A 235 -2.85 -6.52 13.52
N LEU A 236 -2.18 -5.39 13.32
CA LEU A 236 -1.43 -4.70 14.37
C LEU A 236 -2.30 -4.27 15.57
N SER A 237 -3.57 -3.93 15.31
CA SER A 237 -4.48 -3.49 16.37
C SER A 237 -4.79 -4.54 17.45
N ALA A 238 -4.46 -5.81 17.18
CA ALA A 238 -4.58 -6.90 18.13
C ALA A 238 -3.57 -6.80 19.29
N THR A 239 -2.44 -6.11 19.07
CA THR A 239 -1.33 -6.00 20.03
C THR A 239 -0.94 -4.56 20.35
N THR A 240 -1.37 -3.60 19.53
CA THR A 240 -1.03 -2.19 19.65
C THR A 240 -2.28 -1.32 19.50
N ASP A 241 -2.28 -0.14 20.12
CA ASP A 241 -3.33 0.85 19.90
C ASP A 241 -3.07 1.63 18.62
N VAL A 242 -4.03 1.57 17.70
CA VAL A 242 -3.95 2.17 16.37
C VAL A 242 -5.10 3.15 16.21
N ALA A 243 -4.77 4.42 15.96
CA ALA A 243 -5.74 5.48 15.70
C ALA A 243 -5.60 5.99 14.26
N VAL A 244 -6.66 5.91 13.46
CA VAL A 244 -6.70 6.39 12.07
C VAL A 244 -7.49 7.68 11.99
N TYR A 245 -6.83 8.76 11.58
CA TYR A 245 -7.40 10.09 11.38
C TYR A 245 -7.71 10.28 9.90
N VAL A 246 -8.99 10.19 9.55
CA VAL A 246 -9.47 10.18 8.17
C VAL A 246 -10.40 11.37 7.93
N LEU A 247 -10.25 12.00 6.76
CA LEU A 247 -11.18 13.02 6.31
C LEU A 247 -12.49 12.36 5.89
N ASP A 248 -13.58 12.81 6.49
CA ASP A 248 -14.93 12.38 6.16
C ASP A 248 -15.77 13.61 5.78
N PRO A 249 -16.21 13.73 4.52
CA PRO A 249 -16.99 14.88 4.09
C PRO A 249 -18.42 14.89 4.66
N CYS A 250 -18.89 13.78 5.22
CA CYS A 250 -20.24 13.62 5.76
C CYS A 250 -20.18 13.21 7.24
N GLU A 251 -21.19 13.59 8.02
CA GLU A 251 -21.35 13.06 9.39
C GLU A 251 -22.07 11.71 9.37
N GLU A 252 -22.99 11.53 8.43
CA GLU A 252 -23.76 10.32 8.21
C GLU A 252 -22.99 9.28 7.38
N LEU A 253 -23.28 8.00 7.59
CA LEU A 253 -22.77 6.93 6.74
C LEU A 253 -23.32 7.08 5.31
N TRP A 254 -22.43 7.22 4.34
CA TRP A 254 -22.77 7.57 2.96
C TRP A 254 -22.26 6.56 1.92
N ASP A 255 -22.05 5.32 2.36
CA ASP A 255 -21.57 4.20 1.55
C ASP A 255 -22.55 3.75 0.46
N ASP A 256 -23.85 4.00 0.67
CA ASP A 256 -24.93 3.75 -0.29
C ASP A 256 -25.47 5.02 -0.98
N VAL A 257 -24.73 6.14 -0.95
CA VAL A 257 -25.18 7.42 -1.55
C VAL A 257 -25.25 7.40 -3.09
N ALA A 258 -24.90 6.28 -3.71
CA ALA A 258 -25.50 5.89 -5.00
C ALA A 258 -26.13 4.51 -4.87
N GLY A 259 -27.40 4.47 -4.42
CA GLY A 259 -28.19 3.27 -4.22
C GLY A 259 -28.01 2.26 -5.34
N ARG A 260 -27.17 1.24 -5.11
CA ARG A 260 -26.89 0.21 -6.12
C ARG A 260 -28.12 -0.64 -6.44
N ARG A 261 -29.15 -0.60 -5.58
CA ARG A 261 -30.43 -1.31 -5.76
C ARG A 261 -31.63 -0.41 -6.11
N ALA A 262 -31.56 0.89 -5.82
CA ALA A 262 -32.68 1.81 -6.07
C ALA A 262 -32.55 2.58 -7.40
N ALA A 263 -31.33 2.73 -7.94
CA ALA A 263 -31.08 3.46 -9.18
C ALA A 263 -31.51 2.74 -10.47
N ALA A 264 -31.94 1.47 -10.39
CA ALA A 264 -32.53 0.79 -11.54
C ALA A 264 -33.98 1.25 -11.83
N ASP A 265 -34.70 1.75 -10.81
CA ASP A 265 -36.15 2.02 -10.89
C ASP A 265 -36.56 3.45 -10.47
N ALA A 266 -35.65 4.32 -10.02
CA ALA A 266 -35.99 5.67 -9.56
C ALA A 266 -35.53 6.79 -10.53
N PRO A 267 -36.38 7.78 -10.86
CA PRO A 267 -35.98 8.93 -11.65
C PRO A 267 -35.01 9.80 -10.85
N ALA A 268 -33.76 9.86 -11.32
CA ALA A 268 -32.72 10.85 -11.01
C ALA A 268 -32.77 11.42 -9.58
N LEU A 269 -32.38 10.61 -8.59
CA LEU A 269 -31.84 11.16 -7.35
C LEU A 269 -30.55 11.91 -7.71
N ILE A 270 -30.63 13.23 -7.71
CA ILE A 270 -29.47 14.11 -7.78
C ILE A 270 -28.81 14.02 -6.41
N ASP A 271 -27.99 12.99 -6.22
CA ASP A 271 -26.96 12.99 -5.18
C ASP A 271 -26.11 14.25 -5.38
N PRO A 272 -25.83 15.07 -4.34
CA PRO A 272 -24.96 16.21 -4.50
C PRO A 272 -23.64 15.77 -5.14
N LEU A 273 -23.41 16.28 -6.36
CA LEU A 273 -22.17 16.20 -7.14
C LEU A 273 -20.89 16.15 -6.26
N PRO A 274 -20.77 16.92 -5.15
CA PRO A 274 -19.67 16.79 -4.20
C PRO A 274 -19.34 15.36 -3.73
N LEU A 275 -20.27 14.55 -3.21
CA LEU A 275 -19.94 13.25 -2.61
C LEU A 275 -19.50 12.21 -3.65
N VAL A 276 -20.03 12.31 -4.88
CA VAL A 276 -19.59 11.52 -6.02
C VAL A 276 -18.09 11.77 -6.33
N LEU A 277 -17.61 13.01 -6.18
CA LEU A 277 -16.22 13.38 -6.46
C LEU A 277 -15.20 12.77 -5.49
N TRP A 278 -15.61 12.42 -4.27
CA TRP A 278 -14.75 11.75 -3.30
C TRP A 278 -14.53 10.26 -3.64
N GLY A 279 -15.29 9.74 -4.61
CA GLY A 279 -15.03 8.47 -5.25
C GLY A 279 -15.30 7.24 -4.38
N ARG A 280 -15.27 6.09 -5.03
CA ARG A 280 -15.44 4.77 -4.40
C ARG A 280 -14.37 4.43 -3.35
N PRO A 281 -13.08 4.72 -3.53
CA PRO A 281 -12.04 4.31 -2.57
C PRO A 281 -12.21 4.90 -1.17
N VAL A 282 -12.66 6.17 -1.07
CA VAL A 282 -12.90 6.83 0.22
C VAL A 282 -14.07 6.17 0.93
N ARG A 283 -15.21 5.98 0.22
CA ARG A 283 -16.38 5.28 0.77
C ARG A 283 -16.05 3.89 1.27
N ASP A 284 -15.40 3.08 0.43
CA ASP A 284 -15.02 1.71 0.78
C ASP A 284 -14.06 1.70 2.01
N THR A 285 -13.20 2.71 2.16
CA THR A 285 -12.35 2.88 3.35
C THR A 285 -13.15 3.20 4.60
N LEU A 286 -14.08 4.16 4.52
CA LEU A 286 -14.90 4.60 5.65
C LEU A 286 -15.79 3.46 6.14
N SER A 287 -16.50 2.76 5.24
CA SER A 287 -17.28 1.58 5.59
C SER A 287 -16.42 0.50 6.27
N ALA A 288 -15.25 0.20 5.69
CA ALA A 288 -14.36 -0.81 6.24
C ALA A 288 -13.80 -0.42 7.62
N LEU A 289 -13.55 0.87 7.87
CA LEU A 289 -13.12 1.34 9.18
C LEU A 289 -14.26 1.19 10.20
N VAL A 290 -15.47 1.64 9.88
CA VAL A 290 -16.65 1.50 10.75
C VAL A 290 -16.88 0.03 11.14
N GLU A 291 -16.92 -0.88 10.16
CA GLU A 291 -17.08 -2.32 10.40
C GLU A 291 -16.02 -2.91 11.35
N ARG A 292 -14.80 -2.38 11.34
CA ARG A 292 -13.65 -2.90 12.09
C ARG A 292 -13.46 -2.23 13.45
N THR A 293 -14.04 -1.05 13.65
CA THR A 293 -13.96 -0.32 14.92
C THR A 293 -15.14 -0.57 15.85
N GLY A 294 -16.26 -1.08 15.35
CA GLY A 294 -17.47 -1.39 16.12
C GLY A 294 -18.36 -0.18 16.29
#